data_AF-A0A413I030-F1
#
_entry.id   AF-A0A413I030-F1
#
_cell.length_a   1.000
_cell.length_b   1.000
_cell.length_c   1.000
_cell.angle_alpha   90.00
_cell.angle_beta   90.00
_cell.angle_gamma   90.00
#
_symmetry.space_group_name_H-M   'P 1'
#
loop_
_entity.id
_entity.type
_entity.pdbx_description
1 polymer ?
#
loop_
_entity_poly.entity_id
_entity_poly.type
_entity_poly.pdbx_seq_one_letter_code
_entity_poly.pdbx_strand_id
1 'polypeptide(L)'
;MQDVILLVSTSAIFIFGYFLMKKLDAFLESNWNEQEHALTYSESSLRIGFSNPLMAGSLSDVLETYGKQHPDVSIHIFSGEESELCRELETHKLDIIFLPENTAVSEKTHYNARMVLLRCAPVVMEYADLPIEPITQNQITQIALWRDSKKSPVVDFFIGCLNKFAVDQSQM
;
A
#
# COMPACT_ATOMS: atom_id res chain seq x y z
N MET A 1 9.33 20.72 58.66
CA MET A 1 9.90 19.40 58.27
C MET A 1 8.92 18.59 57.43
N GLN A 2 7.63 18.52 57.82
CA GLN A 2 6.60 17.76 57.10
C GLN A 2 6.32 18.30 55.67
N ASP A 3 6.27 19.62 55.49
CA ASP A 3 6.04 20.24 54.17
C ASP A 3 7.19 19.98 53.18
N VAL A 4 8.42 19.91 53.68
CA VAL A 4 9.60 19.60 52.86
C VAL A 4 9.57 18.14 52.40
N ILE A 5 9.16 17.22 53.28
CA ILE A 5 9.00 15.80 52.94
C ILE A 5 7.88 15.62 51.91
N LEU A 6 6.76 16.33 52.06
CA LEU A 6 5.65 16.30 51.12
C LEU A 6 6.08 16.81 49.73
N LEU A 7 6.84 17.91 49.68
CA LEU A 7 7.34 18.49 48.44
C LEU A 7 8.31 17.53 47.72
N VAL A 8 9.24 16.91 48.45
CA VAL A 8 10.18 15.92 47.90
C VAL A 8 9.43 14.69 47.38
N SER A 9 8.46 14.16 48.14
CA SER A 9 7.67 13.01 47.73
C SER A 9 6.82 13.30 46.48
N THR A 10 6.24 14.50 46.41
CA THR A 10 5.43 14.93 45.26
C THR A 10 6.31 15.05 44.01
N SER A 11 7.48 15.69 44.12
CA SER A 11 8.44 15.80 43.02
C SER A 11 8.93 14.44 42.51
N ALA A 12 9.16 13.48 43.41
CA ALA A 12 9.58 12.13 43.03
C ALA A 12 8.51 11.39 42.19
N ILE A 13 7.23 11.55 42.55
CA ILE A 13 6.10 10.96 41.80
C ILE A 13 6.03 11.57 40.39
N PHE A 14 6.21 12.89 40.25
CA PHE A 14 6.20 13.53 38.94
C PHE A 14 7.38 13.09 38.06
N ILE A 15 8.58 12.98 38.61
CA ILE A 15 9.77 12.51 37.87
C ILE A 15 9.57 11.05 37.41
N PHE A 16 9.03 10.21 38.30
CA PHE A 16 8.74 8.81 37.97
C PHE A 16 7.65 8.68 36.91
N GLY A 17 6.56 9.45 37.04
CA GLY A 17 5.49 9.52 36.04
C GLY A 17 6.00 9.96 34.67
N TYR A 18 6.83 10.99 34.61
CA TYR A 18 7.47 11.44 33.37
C TYR A 18 8.36 10.37 32.75
N PHE A 19 9.15 9.66 33.56
CA PHE A 19 9.99 8.56 33.10
C PHE A 19 9.16 7.41 32.50
N LEU A 20 8.05 7.02 33.16
CA LEU A 20 7.14 6.01 32.65
C LEU A 20 6.48 6.43 31.34
N MET A 21 6.00 7.68 31.24
CA MET A 21 5.44 8.22 30.00
C MET A 21 6.45 8.16 28.86
N LYS A 22 7.70 8.58 29.10
CA LYS A 22 8.75 8.52 28.07
C LYS A 22 9.05 7.10 27.61
N LYS A 23 9.05 6.14 28.54
CA LYS A 23 9.30 4.74 28.22
C LYS A 23 8.11 4.12 27.48
N LEU A 24 6.89 4.46 27.87
CA LEU A 24 5.66 4.02 27.22
C LEU A 24 5.57 4.56 25.79
N ASP A 25 5.89 5.83 25.57
CA ASP A 25 5.90 6.46 24.24
C ASP A 25 6.91 5.77 23.31
N ALA A 26 8.14 5.53 23.82
CA ALA A 26 9.16 4.77 23.09
C ALA A 26 8.74 3.32 22.80
N PHE A 27 8.00 2.66 23.71
CA PHE A 27 7.45 1.33 23.48
C PHE A 27 6.32 1.33 22.46
N LEU A 28 5.42 2.32 22.51
CA LEU A 28 4.33 2.46 21.55
C LEU A 28 4.87 2.75 20.16
N GLU A 29 5.85 3.64 20.04
CA GLU A 29 6.53 3.96 18.78
C GLU A 29 7.34 2.77 18.26
N SER A 30 8.05 2.03 19.12
CA SER A 30 8.75 0.81 18.69
C SER A 30 7.79 -0.28 18.26
N ASN A 31 6.66 -0.46 18.95
CA ASN A 31 5.67 -1.47 18.61
C ASN A 31 4.89 -1.09 17.34
N TRP A 32 4.58 0.20 17.16
CA TRP A 32 4.00 0.75 15.94
C TRP A 32 4.95 0.57 14.76
N ASN A 33 6.24 0.91 14.91
CA ASN A 33 7.25 0.67 13.89
C ASN A 33 7.45 -0.81 13.63
N GLU A 34 7.49 -1.69 14.65
CA GLU A 34 7.56 -3.14 14.46
C GLU A 34 6.33 -3.69 13.74
N GLN A 35 5.14 -3.16 14.01
CA GLN A 35 3.91 -3.56 13.33
C GLN A 35 3.89 -3.06 11.89
N GLU A 36 4.34 -1.83 11.63
CA GLU A 36 4.56 -1.29 10.29
C GLU A 36 5.63 -2.12 9.56
N HIS A 37 6.74 -2.48 10.20
CA HIS A 37 7.82 -3.30 9.63
C HIS A 37 7.41 -4.77 9.41
N ALA A 38 6.58 -5.37 10.28
CA ALA A 38 6.02 -6.71 10.11
C ALA A 38 4.98 -6.75 8.99
N LEU A 39 4.18 -5.68 8.85
CA LEU A 39 3.35 -5.44 7.67
C LEU A 39 4.17 -5.01 6.44
N THR A 40 5.48 -4.73 6.58
CA THR A 40 6.37 -4.26 5.50
C THR A 40 7.27 -5.35 4.91
N TYR A 41 7.48 -6.47 5.62
CA TYR A 41 8.39 -7.54 5.18
C TYR A 41 7.92 -8.96 5.53
N SER A 42 6.64 -9.30 5.30
CA SER A 42 6.35 -10.72 5.04
C SER A 42 6.86 -11.05 3.64
N GLU A 43 7.80 -12.00 3.54
CA GLU A 43 8.34 -12.51 2.26
C GLU A 43 7.24 -12.94 1.27
N SER A 44 6.02 -13.19 1.76
CA SER A 44 4.82 -13.50 0.99
C SER A 44 3.78 -12.36 1.05
N SER A 45 4.15 -11.13 0.68
CA SER A 45 3.16 -10.06 0.47
C SER A 45 3.15 -9.57 -0.98
N LEU A 46 1.96 -9.26 -1.50
CA LEU A 46 1.77 -8.57 -2.77
C LEU A 46 1.28 -7.15 -2.49
N ARG A 47 2.08 -6.15 -2.84
CA ARG A 47 1.86 -4.74 -2.50
C ARG A 47 1.57 -3.95 -3.76
N ILE A 48 0.34 -3.44 -3.84
CA ILE A 48 -0.19 -2.83 -5.04
C ILE A 48 -0.50 -1.36 -4.75
N GLY A 49 0.10 -0.44 -5.50
CA GLY A 49 -0.17 0.99 -5.41
C GLY A 49 -1.12 1.49 -6.50
N PHE A 50 -2.03 2.40 -6.17
CA PHE A 50 -2.89 3.09 -7.14
C PHE A 50 -2.78 4.60 -6.99
N SER A 51 -2.68 5.32 -8.10
CA SER A 51 -2.86 6.78 -8.09
C SER A 51 -4.33 7.17 -7.86
N ASN A 52 -5.25 6.33 -8.32
CA ASN A 52 -6.69 6.46 -8.10
C ASN A 52 -7.24 5.19 -7.41
N PRO A 53 -7.57 5.24 -6.11
CA PRO A 53 -7.99 4.07 -5.35
C PRO A 53 -9.31 3.47 -5.85
N LEU A 54 -10.13 4.23 -6.58
CA LEU A 54 -11.40 3.74 -7.15
C LEU A 54 -11.18 2.70 -8.26
N MET A 55 -9.97 2.58 -8.80
CA MET A 55 -9.63 1.54 -9.78
C MET A 55 -9.42 0.17 -9.14
N ALA A 56 -9.06 0.14 -7.85
CA ALA A 56 -8.77 -1.10 -7.14
C ALA A 56 -9.99 -2.06 -7.15
N GLY A 57 -11.20 -1.52 -7.06
CA GLY A 57 -12.43 -2.32 -7.10
C GLY A 57 -12.62 -3.08 -8.42
N SER A 58 -12.08 -2.61 -9.55
CA SER A 58 -12.15 -3.37 -10.82
C SER A 58 -11.28 -4.62 -10.84
N LEU A 59 -10.29 -4.71 -9.97
CA LEU A 59 -9.43 -5.88 -9.83
C LEU A 59 -9.99 -6.91 -8.85
N SER A 60 -11.15 -6.67 -8.22
CA SER A 60 -11.72 -7.56 -7.20
C SER A 60 -11.78 -9.03 -7.62
N ASP A 61 -12.30 -9.34 -8.81
CA ASP A 61 -12.33 -10.71 -9.35
C ASP A 61 -10.92 -11.33 -9.51
N VAL A 62 -9.94 -10.51 -9.93
CA VAL A 62 -8.55 -10.93 -10.10
C VAL A 62 -7.89 -11.16 -8.74
N LEU A 63 -8.12 -10.27 -7.77
CA LEU A 63 -7.60 -10.36 -6.42
C LEU A 63 -8.19 -11.57 -5.69
N GLU A 64 -9.49 -11.86 -5.87
CA GLU A 64 -10.14 -13.04 -5.31
C GLU A 64 -9.55 -14.33 -5.92
N THR A 65 -9.39 -14.37 -7.25
CA THR A 65 -8.79 -15.52 -7.95
C THR A 65 -7.36 -15.75 -7.50
N TYR A 66 -6.59 -14.66 -7.36
CA TYR A 66 -5.21 -14.68 -6.89
C TYR A 66 -5.12 -15.19 -5.46
N GLY A 67 -5.90 -14.63 -4.52
CA GLY A 67 -5.88 -15.02 -3.11
C GLY A 67 -6.31 -16.47 -2.88
N LYS A 68 -7.18 -17.03 -3.73
CA LYS A 68 -7.52 -18.45 -3.70
C LYS A 68 -6.35 -19.36 -4.11
N GLN A 69 -5.50 -18.91 -5.03
CA GLN A 69 -4.35 -19.67 -5.53
C GLN A 69 -3.09 -19.49 -4.67
N HIS A 70 -2.99 -18.34 -4.00
CA HIS A 70 -1.90 -17.98 -3.10
C HIS A 70 -2.45 -17.58 -1.72
N PRO A 71 -3.03 -18.53 -0.94
CA PRO A 71 -3.61 -18.24 0.36
C PRO A 71 -2.59 -17.83 1.42
N ASP A 72 -1.32 -18.10 1.16
CA ASP A 72 -0.15 -17.72 1.96
C ASP A 72 0.36 -16.30 1.66
N VAL A 73 -0.20 -15.63 0.64
CA VAL A 73 0.19 -14.28 0.24
C VAL A 73 -0.81 -13.25 0.75
N SER A 74 -0.32 -12.32 1.57
CA SER A 74 -1.10 -11.16 2.02
C SER A 74 -1.11 -10.07 0.96
N ILE A 75 -2.29 -9.62 0.54
CA ILE A 75 -2.43 -8.54 -0.44
C ILE A 75 -2.64 -7.22 0.28
N HIS A 76 -1.80 -6.23 -0.02
CA HIS A 76 -1.90 -4.87 0.52
C HIS A 76 -2.11 -3.86 -0.61
N ILE A 77 -3.12 -3.01 -0.47
CA ILE A 77 -3.45 -1.97 -1.44
C ILE A 77 -3.08 -0.61 -0.83
N PHE A 78 -2.34 0.19 -1.59
CA PHE A 78 -1.89 1.51 -1.24
C PHE A 78 -2.43 2.54 -2.24
N SER A 79 -2.60 3.77 -1.77
CA SER A 79 -2.97 4.92 -2.61
C SER A 79 -1.99 6.05 -2.35
N GLY A 80 -1.59 6.78 -3.38
CA GLY A 80 -0.67 7.90 -3.24
C GLY A 80 -0.48 8.69 -4.53
N GLU A 81 0.31 9.75 -4.48
CA GLU A 81 0.64 10.53 -5.69
C GLU A 81 1.60 9.75 -6.61
N GLU A 82 1.61 10.07 -7.91
CA GLU A 82 2.46 9.37 -8.89
C GLU A 82 3.95 9.37 -8.49
N SER A 83 4.44 10.49 -7.96
CA SER A 83 5.83 10.64 -7.51
C SER A 83 6.16 9.76 -6.30
N GLU A 84 5.22 9.64 -5.36
CA GLU A 84 5.35 8.78 -4.18
C GLU A 84 5.31 7.31 -4.59
N LEU A 85 4.36 6.92 -5.44
CA LEU A 85 4.23 5.55 -5.93
C LEU A 85 5.48 5.09 -6.68
N CYS A 86 6.03 5.93 -7.56
CA CYS A 86 7.29 5.64 -8.25
C CYS A 86 8.46 5.48 -7.26
N ARG A 87 8.58 6.38 -6.27
CA ARG A 87 9.61 6.27 -5.22
C ARG A 87 9.46 4.98 -4.41
N GLU A 88 8.23 4.64 -3.99
CA GLU A 88 7.99 3.43 -3.20
C GLU A 88 8.17 2.13 -4.02
N LEU A 89 7.97 2.19 -5.35
CA LEU A 89 8.34 1.10 -6.27
C LEU A 89 9.87 0.98 -6.40
N GLU A 90 10.63 2.07 -6.37
CA GLU A 90 12.11 2.07 -6.35
C GLU A 90 12.68 1.51 -5.04
N THR A 91 12.09 1.87 -3.90
CA THR A 91 12.53 1.43 -2.56
C THR A 91 12.11 0.00 -2.21
N HIS A 92 11.41 -0.71 -3.11
CA HIS A 92 10.87 -2.06 -2.91
C HIS A 92 9.77 -2.12 -1.84
N LYS A 93 9.15 -0.98 -1.53
CA LYS A 93 7.98 -0.94 -0.66
C LYS A 93 6.70 -1.31 -1.42
N LEU A 94 6.68 -1.17 -2.75
CA LEU A 94 5.60 -1.62 -3.63
C LEU A 94 6.14 -2.60 -4.67
N ASP A 95 5.32 -3.57 -5.05
CA ASP A 95 5.65 -4.56 -6.08
C ASP A 95 5.15 -4.12 -7.46
N ILE A 96 3.95 -3.53 -7.49
CA ILE A 96 3.24 -3.10 -8.69
C ILE A 96 2.54 -1.78 -8.38
N ILE A 97 2.56 -0.84 -9.32
CA ILE A 97 1.81 0.41 -9.24
C ILE A 97 0.95 0.62 -10.49
N PHE A 98 -0.20 1.27 -10.33
CA PHE A 98 -1.09 1.68 -11.39
C PHE A 98 -1.12 3.21 -11.47
N LEU A 99 -0.68 3.74 -12.61
CA LEU A 99 -0.58 5.17 -12.88
C LEU A 99 -1.48 5.58 -14.06
N PRO A 100 -1.84 6.87 -14.20
CA PRO A 100 -2.54 7.36 -15.38
C PRO A 100 -1.75 7.14 -16.68
N GLU A 101 -2.45 7.00 -17.80
CA GLU A 101 -1.85 6.82 -19.14
C GLU A 101 -0.86 7.94 -19.53
N ASN A 102 -1.08 9.16 -19.04
CA ASN A 102 -0.25 10.32 -19.40
C ASN A 102 1.01 10.46 -18.54
N THR A 103 1.26 9.53 -17.62
CA THR A 103 2.43 9.61 -16.75
C THR A 103 3.71 9.36 -17.56
N ALA A 104 4.65 10.31 -17.48
CA ALA A 104 5.96 10.18 -18.08
C ALA A 104 6.79 9.14 -17.32
N VAL A 105 6.72 7.88 -17.75
CA VAL A 105 7.56 6.81 -17.22
C VAL A 105 8.99 7.02 -17.74
N SER A 106 9.94 7.24 -16.84
CA SER A 106 11.35 7.42 -17.20
C SER A 106 11.91 6.16 -17.87
N GLU A 107 12.39 6.28 -19.11
CA GLU A 107 13.01 5.18 -19.89
C GLU A 107 14.28 4.61 -19.25
N LYS A 108 14.84 5.27 -18.22
CA LYS A 108 16.14 4.95 -17.63
C LYS A 108 16.12 3.82 -16.59
N THR A 109 14.96 3.24 -16.32
CA THR A 109 14.76 2.33 -15.19
C THR A 109 14.24 0.98 -15.66
N HIS A 110 14.74 -0.10 -15.04
CA HIS A 110 14.42 -1.51 -15.33
C HIS A 110 12.98 -1.87 -14.89
N TYR A 111 11.99 -1.22 -15.49
CA TYR A 111 10.58 -1.49 -15.28
C TYR A 111 9.97 -2.18 -16.48
N ASN A 112 9.05 -3.08 -16.19
CA ASN A 112 8.06 -3.54 -17.12
C ASN A 112 6.83 -2.64 -16.99
N ALA A 113 6.23 -2.31 -18.13
CA ALA A 113 5.01 -1.52 -18.21
C ALA A 113 3.96 -2.27 -19.01
N ARG A 114 2.69 -2.11 -18.63
CA ARG A 114 1.56 -2.64 -19.38
C ARG A 114 0.36 -1.72 -19.28
N MET A 115 -0.25 -1.44 -20.42
CA MET A 115 -1.52 -0.73 -20.48
C MET A 115 -2.65 -1.67 -20.09
N VAL A 116 -3.42 -1.29 -19.08
CA VAL A 116 -4.61 -2.00 -18.64
C VAL A 116 -5.82 -1.08 -18.64
N LEU A 117 -6.97 -1.61 -19.02
CA LEU A 117 -8.23 -0.87 -18.99
C LEU A 117 -9.00 -1.21 -17.72
N LEU A 118 -9.00 -0.30 -16.76
CA LEU A 118 -9.65 -0.49 -15.45
C LEU A 118 -10.92 0.35 -15.36
N ARG A 119 -11.91 -0.14 -14.61
CA ARG A 119 -13.17 0.58 -14.38
C ARG A 119 -13.13 1.25 -13.01
N CYS A 120 -13.59 2.49 -12.91
CA CYS A 120 -13.88 3.06 -11.60
C CYS A 120 -15.00 2.24 -10.93
N ALA A 121 -14.73 1.69 -9.75
CA ALA A 121 -15.69 0.97 -8.93
C ALA A 121 -15.82 1.62 -7.55
N PRO A 122 -16.99 1.49 -6.89
CA PRO A 122 -17.16 2.02 -5.55
C PRO A 122 -16.21 1.36 -4.55
N VAL A 123 -15.67 2.14 -3.63
CA VAL A 123 -14.83 1.64 -2.53
C VAL A 123 -15.59 1.80 -1.23
N VAL A 124 -15.76 0.70 -0.48
CA VAL A 124 -16.53 0.69 0.76
C VAL A 124 -15.65 1.03 1.96
N MET A 125 -16.11 1.94 2.80
CA MET A 125 -15.44 2.28 4.07
C MET A 125 -15.69 1.20 5.13
N GLU A 126 -14.61 0.68 5.74
CA GLU A 126 -14.63 -0.44 6.70
C GLU A 126 -15.65 -0.29 7.84
N TYR A 127 -15.78 0.90 8.43
CA TYR A 127 -16.58 1.11 9.65
C TYR A 127 -17.99 1.66 9.41
N ALA A 128 -18.30 2.08 8.19
CA ALA A 128 -19.54 2.78 7.90
C ALA A 128 -20.40 2.10 6.83
N ASP A 129 -19.86 1.10 6.11
CA ASP A 129 -20.49 0.49 4.92
C ASP A 129 -20.96 1.54 3.90
N LEU A 130 -20.35 2.73 3.92
CA LEU A 130 -20.65 3.83 3.01
C LEU A 130 -19.70 3.74 1.82
N PRO A 131 -20.21 3.60 0.58
CA PRO A 131 -19.37 3.58 -0.61
C PRO A 131 -18.92 4.99 -0.98
N ILE A 132 -17.66 5.11 -1.36
CA ILE A 132 -17.14 6.25 -2.12
C ILE A 132 -17.41 5.95 -3.60
N GLU A 133 -18.43 6.61 -4.14
CA GLU A 133 -18.85 6.45 -5.52
C GLU A 133 -17.98 7.30 -6.46
N PRO A 134 -17.48 6.73 -7.58
CA PRO A 134 -16.82 7.53 -8.59
C PRO A 134 -17.83 8.44 -9.31
N ILE A 135 -17.47 9.71 -9.48
CA ILE A 135 -18.27 10.66 -10.28
C ILE A 135 -18.40 10.17 -11.74
N THR A 136 -17.34 9.55 -12.27
CA THR A 136 -17.31 8.95 -13.61
C THR A 136 -17.14 7.43 -13.50
N GLN A 137 -18.09 6.68 -14.04
CA GLN A 137 -18.04 5.20 -14.09
C GLN A 137 -17.28 4.67 -15.32
N ASN A 138 -16.48 5.54 -15.95
CA ASN A 138 -15.80 5.22 -17.18
C ASN A 138 -14.69 4.20 -16.95
N GLN A 139 -14.40 3.44 -17.99
CA GLN A 139 -13.14 2.72 -18.05
C GLN A 139 -12.04 3.73 -18.38
N ILE A 140 -10.96 3.68 -17.62
CA ILE A 140 -9.80 4.56 -17.78
C ILE A 140 -8.59 3.66 -17.99
N THR A 141 -7.81 3.98 -19.01
CA THR A 141 -6.54 3.31 -19.25
C THR A 141 -5.55 3.69 -18.16
N GLN A 142 -4.87 2.69 -17.61
CA GLN A 142 -3.84 2.85 -16.60
C GLN A 142 -2.57 2.14 -17.07
N ILE A 143 -1.42 2.66 -16.67
CA ILE A 143 -0.14 1.99 -16.82
C ILE A 143 0.09 1.17 -15.55
N ALA A 144 0.07 -0.15 -15.67
CA ALA A 144 0.60 -1.05 -14.66
C ALA A 144 2.12 -1.09 -14.81
N LEU A 145 2.85 -0.66 -13.78
CA LEU A 145 4.31 -0.68 -13.72
C LEU A 145 4.76 -1.63 -12.62
N TRP A 146 5.74 -2.47 -12.95
CA TRP A 146 6.40 -3.35 -11.99
C TRP A 146 7.86 -3.50 -12.38
N ARG A 147 8.70 -3.92 -11.45
CA ARG A 147 10.12 -4.06 -11.74
C ARG A 147 10.41 -5.31 -12.56
N ASP A 148 11.39 -5.21 -13.46
CA ASP A 148 12.08 -6.37 -14.02
C ASP A 148 12.96 -7.00 -12.93
N SER A 149 12.33 -7.78 -12.06
CA SER A 149 13.02 -8.59 -11.07
C SER A 149 12.86 -10.06 -11.45
N LYS A 150 13.98 -10.76 -11.69
CA LYS A 150 14.03 -12.19 -12.03
C LYS A 150 13.46 -13.13 -10.93
N LYS A 151 12.77 -12.63 -9.90
CA LYS A 151 12.66 -13.32 -8.60
C LYS A 151 11.30 -13.28 -7.89
N SER A 152 10.24 -12.71 -8.45
CA SER A 152 8.93 -12.77 -7.78
C SER A 152 7.88 -13.55 -8.61
N PRO A 153 7.79 -14.89 -8.45
CA PRO A 153 6.74 -15.68 -9.11
C PRO A 153 5.33 -15.22 -8.71
N VAL A 154 5.22 -14.61 -7.53
CA VAL A 154 4.03 -13.97 -6.96
C VAL A 154 3.55 -12.81 -7.84
N VAL A 155 4.46 -11.94 -8.29
CA VAL A 155 4.17 -10.82 -9.20
C VAL A 155 3.88 -11.31 -10.61
N ASP A 156 4.69 -12.23 -11.14
CA ASP A 156 4.51 -12.76 -12.50
C ASP A 156 3.13 -13.40 -12.69
N PHE A 157 2.67 -14.16 -11.68
CA PHE A 157 1.34 -14.75 -11.70
C PHE A 157 0.23 -13.68 -11.68
N PHE A 158 0.38 -12.64 -10.85
CA PHE A 158 -0.58 -11.53 -10.82
C PHE A 158 -0.64 -10.80 -12.17
N ILE A 159 0.51 -10.50 -12.78
CA ILE A 159 0.58 -9.92 -14.13
C ILE A 159 -0.10 -10.84 -15.17
N GLY A 160 0.06 -12.16 -15.03
CA GLY A 160 -0.65 -13.16 -15.82
C GLY A 160 -2.17 -13.05 -15.70
N CYS A 161 -2.69 -12.78 -14.50
CA CYS A 161 -4.12 -12.54 -14.28
C CYS A 161 -4.60 -11.21 -14.88
N LEU A 162 -3.75 -10.18 -14.92
CA LEU A 162 -4.05 -8.89 -15.53
C LEU A 162 -4.21 -8.94 -17.06
N ASN A 163 -3.81 -10.03 -17.73
CA ASN A 163 -3.99 -10.19 -19.18
C ASN A 163 -5.44 -9.97 -19.65
N LYS A 164 -6.43 -10.24 -18.78
CA LYS A 164 -7.86 -9.99 -19.09
C LYS A 164 -8.19 -8.51 -19.32
N PHE A 165 -7.37 -7.61 -18.80
CA PHE A 165 -7.54 -6.16 -18.90
C PHE A 165 -6.55 -5.51 -19.86
N ALA A 166 -5.68 -6.29 -20.50
CA ALA A 166 -4.65 -5.76 -21.38
C ALA A 166 -5.27 -5.04 -22.58
N VAL A 167 -4.80 -3.83 -22.86
CA VAL A 167 -5.13 -3.11 -24.08
C VAL A 167 -4.19 -3.62 -25.18
N ASP A 168 -4.75 -4.12 -26.26
CA ASP A 168 -3.96 -4.63 -27.39
C ASP A 168 -3.29 -3.45 -28.10
N GLN A 169 -1.95 -3.41 -28.14
CA GLN A 169 -1.19 -2.33 -28.78
C GLN A 169 -1.36 -2.28 -30.31
N SER A 170 -2.12 -3.21 -30.89
CA SER A 170 -2.40 -3.31 -32.32
C SER A 170 -3.46 -2.32 -32.83
N GLN A 171 -4.05 -1.48 -31.95
CA GLN A 171 -5.06 -0.48 -32.32
C GLN A 171 -4.69 0.98 -31.97
N MET A 172 -3.41 1.27 -31.71
CA MET A 172 -2.89 2.65 -31.66
C MET A 172 -2.16 3.03 -32.95
#